data_AF-A0A353FKG6-F1
#
_entry.id   AF-A0A353FKG6-F1
#
_cell.length_a   1.000
_cell.length_b   1.000
_cell.length_c   1.000
_cell.angle_alpha   90.00
_cell.angle_beta   90.00
_cell.angle_gamma   90.00
#
_symmetry.space_group_name_H-M   'P 1'
#
loop_
_entity.id
_entity.type
_entity.pdbx_description
1 polymer ?
#
loop_
_entity_poly.entity_id
_entity_poly.type
_entity_poly.pdbx_seq_one_letter_code
_entity_poly.pdbx_strand_id
1 'polypeptide(L)'
;RGRGDLVFAAAMERIRGDMAALHTGPRGWLILDDWEARPPSGDNPAWRLPRLRFLARGAALPADDPLSRRGVEIAWLVVPETTTSRLCRLVRLAQVEGSGVSFARDATGLLRRALSTEAMVVLDGVAWADLTFLDNDGDWESTLGIASNQPYSFPSELSVKVERVAGNFRNRPPSLDQDLVGGGTSLVLRGTPPLQLPGFALVGAEWMGIRGSFPRMTVVERGARGTASGNHLRGAVVWLPEAYSGSCSVAAGGRRLP
;
A
#
# COMPACT_ATOMS: atom_id res chain seq x y z
N ARG A 1 0.30 -9.35 20.66
CA ARG A 1 -0.26 -9.26 19.30
C ARG A 1 -1.69 -8.76 19.43
N GLY A 2 -2.05 -7.65 18.76
CA GLY A 2 -3.26 -6.86 19.04
C GLY A 2 -4.23 -6.76 17.85
N ARG A 3 -5.29 -5.93 17.99
CA ARG A 3 -6.35 -5.72 16.97
C ARG A 3 -5.83 -5.29 15.58
N GLY A 4 -4.65 -4.66 15.51
CA GLY A 4 -4.00 -4.29 14.25
C GLY A 4 -3.67 -5.49 13.36
N ASP A 5 -3.20 -6.56 13.97
CA ASP A 5 -2.82 -7.83 13.34
C ASP A 5 -4.04 -8.51 12.67
N LEU A 6 -5.17 -8.57 13.39
CA LEU A 6 -6.42 -9.14 12.86
C LEU A 6 -6.96 -8.37 11.64
N VAL A 7 -6.85 -7.04 11.66
CA VAL A 7 -7.30 -6.19 10.55
C VAL A 7 -6.40 -6.38 9.32
N PHE A 8 -5.08 -6.47 9.52
CA PHE A 8 -4.15 -6.79 8.44
C PHE A 8 -4.36 -8.22 7.89
N ALA A 9 -4.56 -9.21 8.76
CA ALA A 9 -4.87 -10.58 8.35
C ALA A 9 -6.14 -10.64 7.49
N ALA A 10 -7.21 -9.94 7.88
CA ALA A 10 -8.44 -9.87 7.09
C ALA A 10 -8.23 -9.19 5.72
N ALA A 11 -7.37 -8.17 5.65
CA ALA A 11 -6.98 -7.55 4.39
C ALA A 11 -6.23 -8.55 3.49
N MET A 12 -5.28 -9.30 4.05
CA MET A 12 -4.53 -10.34 3.35
C MET A 12 -5.41 -11.48 2.85
N GLU A 13 -6.40 -11.92 3.62
CA GLU A 13 -7.37 -12.93 3.14
C GLU A 13 -8.14 -12.45 1.91
N ARG A 14 -8.55 -11.17 1.91
CA ARG A 14 -9.24 -10.59 0.76
C ARG A 14 -8.34 -10.49 -0.47
N ILE A 15 -7.09 -10.03 -0.29
CA ILE A 15 -6.08 -10.00 -1.37
C ILE A 15 -5.84 -11.42 -1.90
N ARG A 16 -5.72 -12.42 -1.02
CA ARG A 16 -5.52 -13.81 -1.42
C ARG A 16 -6.69 -14.36 -2.23
N GLY A 17 -7.93 -14.09 -1.81
CA GLY A 17 -9.12 -14.49 -2.58
C GLY A 17 -9.15 -13.86 -3.97
N ASP A 18 -8.80 -12.58 -4.04
CA ASP A 18 -8.68 -11.80 -5.28
C ASP A 18 -7.57 -12.34 -6.21
N MET A 19 -6.38 -12.64 -5.69
CA MET A 19 -5.26 -13.22 -6.44
C MET A 19 -5.55 -14.65 -6.91
N ALA A 20 -6.23 -15.46 -6.09
CA ALA A 20 -6.69 -16.79 -6.48
C ALA A 20 -7.75 -16.75 -7.59
N ALA A 21 -8.46 -15.62 -7.71
CA ALA A 21 -9.42 -15.38 -8.77
C ALA A 21 -8.78 -14.79 -10.04
N LEU A 22 -7.49 -14.44 -10.06
CA LEU A 22 -6.82 -13.89 -11.25
C LEU A 22 -7.14 -14.72 -12.50
N HIS A 23 -7.54 -14.04 -13.56
CA HIS A 23 -7.80 -14.66 -14.85
C HIS A 23 -6.46 -14.93 -15.53
N THR A 24 -6.02 -16.20 -15.55
CA THR A 24 -4.74 -16.59 -16.17
C THR A 24 -4.86 -17.09 -17.61
N GLY A 25 -6.07 -17.13 -18.17
CA GLY A 25 -6.31 -17.47 -19.58
C GLY A 25 -5.98 -16.35 -20.57
N PRO A 26 -6.28 -16.51 -21.88
CA PRO A 26 -5.88 -15.58 -22.96
C PRO A 26 -6.36 -14.13 -22.82
N ARG A 27 -7.38 -13.87 -22.00
CA ARG A 27 -7.91 -12.52 -21.74
C ARG A 27 -7.35 -11.87 -20.49
N GLY A 28 -6.62 -12.63 -19.69
CA GLY A 28 -6.05 -12.21 -18.43
C GLY A 28 -5.06 -11.07 -18.59
N TRP A 29 -5.14 -10.08 -17.72
CA TRP A 29 -4.16 -9.00 -17.62
C TRP A 29 -3.89 -8.65 -16.16
N LEU A 30 -2.70 -8.14 -15.89
CA LEU A 30 -2.20 -7.78 -14.56
C LEU A 30 -1.28 -6.57 -14.71
N ILE A 31 -1.44 -5.56 -13.87
CA ILE A 31 -0.60 -4.38 -13.82
C ILE A 31 -0.31 -4.04 -12.35
N LEU A 32 0.98 -4.02 -12.01
CA LEU A 32 1.50 -3.45 -10.79
C LEU A 32 2.35 -2.24 -11.19
N ASP A 33 2.02 -1.08 -10.68
CA ASP A 33 2.79 0.15 -10.88
C ASP A 33 2.50 1.11 -9.73
N ASP A 34 2.93 2.36 -9.86
CA ASP A 34 2.65 3.40 -8.89
C ASP A 34 1.91 4.59 -9.51
N TRP A 35 1.46 5.50 -8.66
CA TRP A 35 0.88 6.77 -9.09
C TRP A 35 1.38 7.92 -8.22
N GLU A 36 1.44 9.11 -8.80
CA GLU A 36 1.90 10.32 -8.11
C GLU A 36 0.76 10.90 -7.27
N ALA A 37 0.82 10.68 -5.96
CA ALA A 37 -0.12 11.25 -4.98
C ALA A 37 0.14 12.73 -4.70
N ARG A 38 1.40 13.15 -4.86
CA ARG A 38 1.80 14.55 -4.78
C ARG A 38 3.06 14.76 -5.62
N PRO A 39 3.11 15.82 -6.45
CA PRO A 39 4.30 16.16 -7.23
C PRO A 39 5.49 16.51 -6.32
N PRO A 40 6.72 16.44 -6.86
CA PRO A 40 7.89 16.92 -6.13
C PRO A 40 7.76 18.41 -5.79
N SER A 41 8.31 18.84 -4.65
CA SER A 41 8.23 20.23 -4.18
C SER A 41 9.48 20.62 -3.39
N GLY A 42 10.27 21.55 -3.93
CA GLY A 42 11.59 21.89 -3.39
C GLY A 42 12.46 20.63 -3.36
N ASP A 43 13.06 20.34 -2.21
CA ASP A 43 13.88 19.13 -2.01
C ASP A 43 13.05 17.86 -1.77
N ASN A 44 11.73 17.97 -1.64
CA ASN A 44 10.88 16.79 -1.44
C ASN A 44 10.66 16.07 -2.78
N PRO A 45 11.03 14.78 -2.88
CA PRO A 45 10.74 14.00 -4.08
C PRO A 45 9.23 13.76 -4.22
N ALA A 46 8.83 13.32 -5.41
CA ALA A 46 7.45 12.95 -5.71
C ALA A 46 6.96 11.88 -4.73
N TRP A 47 5.75 12.05 -4.21
CA TRP A 47 5.13 11.03 -3.39
C TRP A 47 4.41 10.03 -4.28
N ARG A 48 5.03 8.88 -4.49
CA ARG A 48 4.46 7.79 -5.28
C ARG A 48 3.85 6.72 -4.37
N LEU A 49 2.71 6.18 -4.77
CA LEU A 49 1.96 5.16 -4.02
C LEU A 49 1.64 3.98 -4.94
N PRO A 50 1.76 2.73 -4.46
CA PRO A 50 1.57 1.54 -5.30
C PRO A 50 0.08 1.34 -5.65
N ARG A 51 -0.14 0.76 -6.83
CA ARG A 51 -1.46 0.31 -7.31
C ARG A 51 -1.33 -1.01 -8.05
N LEU A 52 -2.23 -1.93 -7.74
CA LEU A 52 -2.33 -3.26 -8.34
C LEU A 52 -3.69 -3.39 -9.01
N ARG A 53 -3.70 -3.82 -10.27
CA ARG A 53 -4.93 -3.93 -11.08
C ARG A 53 -4.87 -5.19 -11.93
N PHE A 54 -5.98 -5.90 -12.05
CA PHE A 54 -6.03 -7.12 -12.86
C PHE A 54 -7.45 -7.54 -13.21
N LEU A 55 -7.56 -8.45 -14.17
CA LEU A 55 -8.80 -9.15 -14.47
C LEU A 55 -8.92 -10.41 -13.62
N ALA A 56 -10.00 -10.52 -12.86
CA ALA A 56 -10.38 -11.72 -12.14
C ALA A 56 -11.47 -12.50 -12.90
N ARG A 57 -11.55 -13.81 -12.61
CA ARG A 57 -12.59 -14.70 -13.11
C ARG A 57 -13.93 -14.37 -12.43
N GLY A 58 -14.97 -14.17 -13.23
CA GLY A 58 -16.32 -13.88 -12.76
C GLY A 58 -17.10 -15.10 -12.28
N ALA A 59 -16.48 -16.11 -11.66
CA ALA A 59 -17.13 -17.38 -11.32
C ALA A 59 -18.39 -17.24 -10.42
N ALA A 60 -18.58 -16.08 -9.78
CA ALA A 60 -19.74 -15.72 -8.97
C ALA A 60 -20.72 -14.74 -9.68
N LEU A 61 -20.60 -14.50 -10.99
CA LEU A 61 -21.50 -13.64 -11.79
C LEU A 61 -22.54 -14.37 -12.69
N PRO A 62 -22.99 -15.62 -12.42
CA PRO A 62 -23.77 -16.37 -13.42
C PRO A 62 -25.13 -15.76 -13.76
N ALA A 63 -25.72 -14.92 -12.90
CA ALA A 63 -26.99 -14.24 -13.19
C ALA A 63 -26.86 -13.15 -14.27
N ASP A 64 -25.74 -12.43 -14.30
CA ASP A 64 -25.48 -11.32 -15.22
C ASP A 64 -24.62 -11.74 -16.44
N ASP A 65 -24.08 -12.97 -16.39
CA ASP A 65 -23.23 -13.56 -17.43
C ASP A 65 -23.36 -15.10 -17.46
N PRO A 66 -24.49 -15.62 -17.98
CA PRO A 66 -24.76 -17.06 -18.01
C PRO A 66 -23.77 -17.85 -18.88
N LEU A 67 -23.00 -17.16 -19.74
CA LEU A 67 -21.97 -17.76 -20.58
C LEU A 67 -20.56 -17.68 -19.97
N SER A 68 -20.41 -17.12 -18.76
CA SER A 68 -19.10 -16.92 -18.08
C SER A 68 -18.06 -16.21 -18.95
N ARG A 69 -18.51 -15.26 -19.79
CA ARG A 69 -17.67 -14.46 -20.70
C ARG A 69 -17.18 -13.15 -20.09
N ARG A 70 -17.61 -12.73 -18.92
CA ARG A 70 -17.22 -11.48 -18.26
C ARG A 70 -16.34 -11.78 -17.06
N GLY A 71 -15.21 -11.10 -17.00
CA GLY A 71 -14.40 -11.02 -15.79
C GLY A 71 -14.89 -9.93 -14.85
N VAL A 72 -14.23 -9.84 -13.71
CA VAL A 72 -14.31 -8.69 -12.79
C VAL A 72 -12.97 -7.99 -12.83
N GLU A 73 -12.94 -6.71 -13.15
CA GLU A 73 -11.73 -5.92 -12.98
C GLU A 73 -11.60 -5.55 -11.51
N ILE A 74 -10.45 -5.86 -10.91
CA ILE A 74 -10.16 -5.57 -9.51
C ILE A 74 -8.99 -4.58 -9.46
N ALA A 75 -9.08 -3.61 -8.56
CA ALA A 75 -8.00 -2.68 -8.28
C ALA A 75 -7.79 -2.51 -6.78
N TRP A 76 -6.53 -2.60 -6.37
CA TRP A 76 -6.03 -2.30 -5.03
C TRP A 76 -5.13 -1.07 -5.11
N LEU A 77 -5.45 -0.02 -4.35
CA LEU A 77 -4.71 1.23 -4.40
C LEU A 77 -4.38 1.71 -3.00
N VAL A 78 -3.20 2.27 -2.84
CA VAL A 78 -2.87 3.07 -1.67
C VAL A 78 -3.19 4.52 -2.00
N VAL A 79 -4.03 5.16 -1.19
CA VAL A 79 -4.50 6.54 -1.40
C VAL A 79 -4.38 7.41 -0.14
N PRO A 80 -4.06 8.70 -0.24
CA PRO A 80 -3.97 9.57 0.94
C PRO A 80 -5.29 9.62 1.73
N GLU A 81 -5.20 9.65 3.05
CA GLU A 81 -6.38 9.90 3.91
C GLU A 81 -6.86 11.34 3.84
N THR A 82 -5.90 12.25 3.75
CA THR A 82 -6.09 13.70 3.69
C THR A 82 -4.98 14.31 2.83
N THR A 83 -5.12 15.59 2.48
CA THR A 83 -4.09 16.35 1.75
C THR A 83 -2.92 16.81 2.62
N THR A 84 -3.08 16.77 3.94
CA THR A 84 -2.14 17.32 4.93
C THR A 84 -1.28 16.25 5.60
N SER A 85 -1.73 14.99 5.59
CA SER A 85 -1.05 13.86 6.23
C SER A 85 -0.35 12.97 5.19
N ARG A 86 0.72 12.29 5.61
CA ARG A 86 1.33 11.18 4.86
C ARG A 86 0.65 9.83 5.13
N LEU A 87 -0.33 9.78 6.04
CA LEU A 87 -1.13 8.58 6.24
C LEU A 87 -2.08 8.36 5.06
N CYS A 88 -2.18 7.10 4.68
CA CYS A 88 -2.95 6.59 3.56
C CYS A 88 -3.96 5.54 4.01
N ARG A 89 -4.82 5.17 3.07
CA ARG A 89 -5.70 4.01 3.13
C ARG A 89 -5.30 3.02 2.05
N LEU A 90 -5.44 1.74 2.34
CA LEU A 90 -5.51 0.71 1.31
C LEU A 90 -6.98 0.55 0.93
N VAL A 91 -7.30 0.80 -0.33
CA VAL A 91 -8.65 0.69 -0.87
C VAL A 91 -8.75 -0.40 -1.93
N ARG A 92 -9.94 -0.96 -2.06
CA ARG A 92 -10.31 -1.93 -3.08
C ARG A 92 -11.47 -1.42 -3.91
N LEU A 93 -11.35 -1.54 -5.23
CA LEU A 93 -12.42 -1.33 -6.20
C LEU A 93 -12.64 -2.61 -7.00
N ALA A 94 -13.88 -2.83 -7.42
CA ALA A 94 -14.23 -3.89 -8.35
C ALA A 94 -15.29 -3.39 -9.32
N GLN A 95 -15.23 -3.83 -10.56
CA GLN A 95 -16.27 -3.59 -11.56
C GLN A 95 -16.40 -4.79 -12.50
N VAL A 96 -17.61 -4.99 -13.03
CA VAL A 96 -17.82 -6.00 -14.07
C VAL A 96 -17.10 -5.55 -15.34
N GLU A 97 -16.40 -6.45 -16.00
CA GLU A 97 -15.72 -6.16 -17.27
C GLU A 97 -16.72 -5.61 -18.30
N GLY A 98 -16.39 -4.46 -18.89
CA GLY A 98 -17.23 -3.79 -19.88
C GLY A 98 -18.36 -2.93 -19.33
N SER A 99 -18.54 -2.82 -18.00
CA SER A 99 -19.54 -1.92 -17.40
C SER A 99 -19.15 -0.44 -17.45
N GLY A 100 -17.94 -0.12 -17.89
CA GLY A 100 -17.38 1.23 -17.95
C GLY A 100 -16.00 1.22 -18.61
N VAL A 101 -15.23 2.29 -18.41
CA VAL A 101 -13.85 2.34 -18.89
C VAL A 101 -12.99 1.41 -18.03
N SER A 102 -12.16 0.60 -18.69
CA SER A 102 -11.34 -0.42 -18.03
C SER A 102 -10.28 0.18 -17.10
N PHE A 103 -10.09 -0.43 -15.93
CA PHE A 103 -9.02 -0.12 -14.98
C PHE A 103 -7.62 -0.28 -15.58
N ALA A 104 -7.47 -1.11 -16.62
CA ALA A 104 -6.21 -1.24 -17.36
C ALA A 104 -5.87 0.02 -18.17
N ARG A 105 -6.88 0.80 -18.60
CA ARG A 105 -6.73 1.90 -19.56
C ARG A 105 -6.96 3.28 -18.97
N ASP A 106 -7.85 3.42 -17.99
CA ASP A 106 -8.22 4.71 -17.41
C ASP A 106 -7.69 4.88 -15.97
N ALA A 107 -6.41 5.22 -15.87
CA ALA A 107 -5.77 5.49 -14.60
C ALA A 107 -6.40 6.70 -13.87
N THR A 108 -6.81 7.74 -14.60
CA THR A 108 -7.36 8.97 -14.02
C THR A 108 -8.75 8.76 -13.44
N GLY A 109 -9.65 8.11 -14.18
CA GLY A 109 -10.98 7.76 -13.68
C GLY A 109 -10.92 6.78 -12.52
N LEU A 110 -10.01 5.80 -12.57
CA LEU A 110 -9.77 4.89 -11.45
C LEU A 110 -9.37 5.63 -10.17
N LEU A 111 -8.40 6.56 -10.26
CA LEU A 111 -7.95 7.34 -9.09
C LEU A 111 -9.07 8.20 -8.52
N ARG A 112 -9.88 8.84 -9.37
CA ARG A 112 -11.04 9.61 -8.92
C ARG A 112 -12.02 8.76 -8.10
N ARG A 113 -12.30 7.54 -8.56
CA ARG A 113 -13.16 6.59 -7.83
C ARG A 113 -12.51 6.11 -6.54
N ALA A 114 -11.21 5.83 -6.56
CA ALA A 114 -10.45 5.39 -5.39
C ALA A 114 -10.42 6.44 -4.25
N LEU A 115 -10.43 7.72 -4.61
CA LEU A 115 -10.48 8.86 -3.68
C LEU A 115 -11.91 9.23 -3.26
N SER A 116 -12.93 8.60 -3.84
CA SER A 116 -14.35 8.84 -3.54
C SER A 116 -14.89 7.85 -2.51
N THR A 117 -16.17 7.99 -2.15
CA THR A 117 -16.88 7.05 -1.28
C THR A 117 -17.25 5.72 -1.97
N GLU A 118 -17.02 5.57 -3.28
CA GLU A 118 -17.25 4.32 -4.00
C GLU A 118 -16.26 3.22 -3.63
N ALA A 119 -15.08 3.60 -3.16
CA ALA A 119 -14.02 2.66 -2.81
C ALA A 119 -14.26 1.98 -1.46
N MET A 120 -14.07 0.67 -1.42
CA MET A 120 -14.04 -0.06 -0.17
C MET A 120 -12.72 0.22 0.54
N VAL A 121 -12.76 0.93 1.66
CA VAL A 121 -11.60 1.07 2.55
C VAL A 121 -11.35 -0.26 3.25
N VAL A 122 -10.15 -0.82 3.05
CA VAL A 122 -9.73 -2.10 3.63
C VAL A 122 -8.82 -1.88 4.83
N LEU A 123 -7.85 -0.97 4.71
CA LEU A 123 -6.98 -0.54 5.80
C LEU A 123 -6.94 0.99 5.87
N ASP A 124 -6.97 1.52 7.09
CA ASP A 124 -6.65 2.91 7.40
C ASP A 124 -5.31 3.02 8.13
N GLY A 125 -4.72 4.20 8.15
CA GLY A 125 -3.52 4.55 8.90
C GLY A 125 -2.25 3.97 8.28
N VAL A 126 -2.29 3.63 6.99
CA VAL A 126 -1.15 3.11 6.24
C VAL A 126 -0.13 4.22 6.07
N ALA A 127 0.98 4.16 6.78
CA ALA A 127 2.06 5.14 6.64
C ALA A 127 2.96 4.82 5.44
N TRP A 128 3.16 3.53 5.17
CA TRP A 128 3.93 3.04 4.03
C TRP A 128 3.39 1.69 3.57
N ALA A 129 3.51 1.41 2.28
CA ALA A 129 3.11 0.16 1.69
C ALA A 129 4.01 -0.16 0.50
N ASP A 130 4.29 -1.44 0.35
CA ASP A 130 5.08 -1.99 -0.75
C ASP A 130 4.40 -3.27 -1.22
N LEU A 131 4.22 -3.35 -2.54
CA LEU A 131 3.60 -4.46 -3.24
C LEU A 131 4.63 -4.92 -4.26
N THR A 132 5.05 -6.17 -4.16
CA THR A 132 6.02 -6.74 -5.10
C THR A 132 5.58 -8.11 -5.56
N PHE A 133 5.89 -8.43 -6.82
CA PHE A 133 5.66 -9.75 -7.39
C PHE A 133 6.97 -10.50 -7.53
N LEU A 134 6.96 -11.80 -7.22
CA LEU A 134 8.03 -12.70 -7.60
C LEU A 134 7.85 -13.07 -9.07
N ASP A 135 8.76 -12.59 -9.91
CA ASP A 135 8.74 -12.85 -11.34
C ASP A 135 9.19 -14.29 -11.67
N ASN A 136 9.36 -14.59 -12.97
CA ASN A 136 9.76 -15.92 -13.41
C ASN A 136 11.27 -16.18 -13.27
N ASP A 137 12.08 -15.12 -13.13
CA ASP A 137 13.53 -15.19 -12.97
C ASP A 137 13.94 -15.30 -11.49
N GLY A 138 12.97 -15.12 -10.58
CA GLY A 138 13.14 -15.24 -9.14
C GLY A 138 13.38 -13.90 -8.44
N ASP A 139 13.21 -12.79 -9.15
CA ASP A 139 13.39 -11.45 -8.66
C ASP A 139 12.06 -10.82 -8.20
N TRP A 140 12.15 -9.93 -7.21
CA TRP A 140 10.99 -9.21 -6.68
C TRP A 140 10.82 -7.88 -7.38
N GLU A 141 9.75 -7.77 -8.16
CA GLU A 141 9.45 -6.60 -8.98
C GLU A 141 8.35 -5.74 -8.38
N SER A 142 8.60 -4.43 -8.33
CA SER A 142 7.63 -3.40 -7.87
C SER A 142 6.87 -2.75 -9.02
N THR A 143 7.24 -3.04 -10.26
CA THR A 143 6.54 -2.61 -11.47
C THR A 143 6.47 -3.77 -12.46
N LEU A 144 5.26 -4.08 -12.92
CA LEU A 144 4.99 -5.19 -13.82
C LEU A 144 3.75 -4.88 -14.67
N GLY A 145 3.81 -5.22 -15.96
CA GLY A 145 2.66 -5.14 -16.85
C GLY A 145 2.55 -6.38 -17.73
N ILE A 146 1.43 -7.10 -17.61
CA ILE A 146 1.08 -8.24 -18.44
C ILE A 146 -0.24 -7.93 -19.14
N ALA A 147 -0.18 -7.73 -20.45
CA ALA A 147 -1.36 -7.50 -21.28
C ALA A 147 -2.01 -8.82 -21.71
N SER A 148 -3.29 -8.77 -22.08
CA SER A 148 -4.04 -9.97 -22.49
C SER A 148 -3.44 -10.70 -23.69
N ASN A 149 -2.93 -9.95 -24.66
CA ASN A 149 -2.35 -10.46 -25.89
C ASN A 149 -0.89 -10.93 -25.75
N GLN A 150 -0.28 -10.80 -24.59
CA GLN A 150 1.09 -11.24 -24.37
C GLN A 150 1.14 -12.73 -24.00
N PRO A 151 2.12 -13.48 -24.54
CA PRO A 151 2.27 -14.90 -24.23
C PRO A 151 2.90 -15.16 -22.85
N TYR A 152 3.23 -14.12 -22.09
CA TYR A 152 3.96 -14.24 -20.83
C TYR A 152 3.12 -14.87 -19.71
N SER A 153 3.78 -15.69 -18.90
CA SER A 153 3.25 -16.15 -17.62
C SER A 153 3.11 -14.98 -16.66
N PHE A 154 2.13 -15.10 -15.77
CA PHE A 154 1.97 -14.24 -14.62
C PHE A 154 3.03 -14.55 -13.56
N PRO A 155 3.34 -13.59 -12.67
CA PRO A 155 4.19 -13.84 -11.51
C PRO A 155 3.58 -14.91 -10.62
N SER A 156 4.41 -15.57 -9.84
CA SER A 156 4.02 -16.73 -9.03
C SER A 156 3.46 -16.34 -7.66
N GLU A 157 3.95 -15.23 -7.08
CA GLU A 157 3.64 -14.81 -5.72
C GLU A 157 3.58 -13.29 -5.60
N LEU A 158 2.58 -12.78 -4.86
CA LEU A 158 2.49 -11.39 -4.43
C LEU A 158 2.96 -11.29 -2.98
N SER A 159 3.88 -10.37 -2.70
CA SER A 159 4.25 -9.93 -1.36
C SER A 159 3.65 -8.56 -1.08
N VAL A 160 3.09 -8.43 0.13
CA VAL A 160 2.47 -7.21 0.63
C VAL A 160 3.13 -6.85 1.94
N LYS A 161 3.74 -5.67 1.99
CA LYS A 161 4.30 -5.10 3.21
C LYS A 161 3.60 -3.78 3.50
N VAL A 162 3.19 -3.59 4.75
CA VAL A 162 2.50 -2.38 5.20
C VAL A 162 3.07 -1.96 6.54
N GLU A 163 3.34 -0.68 6.69
CA GLU A 163 3.53 -0.05 7.99
C GLU A 163 2.33 0.80 8.34
N ARG A 164 1.74 0.54 9.50
CA ARG A 164 0.42 1.08 9.87
C ARG A 164 0.41 1.67 11.27
N VAL A 165 -0.21 2.84 11.41
CA VAL A 165 -0.57 3.45 12.68
C VAL A 165 -2.02 3.11 12.99
N ALA A 166 -2.26 2.41 14.10
CA ALA A 166 -3.60 1.99 14.51
C ALA A 166 -3.97 2.46 15.92
N GLY A 167 -5.27 2.45 16.21
CA GLY A 167 -5.81 2.64 17.56
C GLY A 167 -5.45 4.00 18.17
N ASN A 168 -5.10 3.99 19.45
CA ASN A 168 -4.82 5.21 20.22
C ASN A 168 -3.68 6.05 19.64
N PHE A 169 -2.68 5.43 19.00
CA PHE A 169 -1.58 6.16 18.36
C PHE A 169 -2.04 7.00 17.18
N ARG A 170 -3.13 6.61 16.52
CA ARG A 170 -3.73 7.39 15.43
C ARG A 170 -4.52 8.60 15.98
N ASN A 171 -5.21 8.43 17.10
CA ASN A 171 -6.08 9.46 17.69
C ASN A 171 -5.33 10.43 18.61
N ARG A 172 -4.25 9.97 19.24
CA ARG A 172 -3.40 10.73 20.17
C ARG A 172 -1.94 10.37 19.92
N PRO A 173 -1.36 10.80 18.78
CA PRO A 173 0.02 10.49 18.48
C PRO A 173 0.98 11.15 19.48
N PRO A 174 2.14 10.52 19.72
CA PRO A 174 3.26 11.19 20.36
C PRO A 174 3.67 12.46 19.60
N SER A 175 4.33 13.35 20.32
CA SER A 175 4.89 14.58 19.76
C SER A 175 6.33 14.79 20.20
N LEU A 176 7.08 15.57 19.44
CA LEU A 176 8.44 15.94 19.81
C LEU A 176 8.44 16.74 21.13
N ASP A 177 9.31 16.35 22.07
CA ASP A 177 9.57 17.13 23.30
C ASP A 177 10.63 18.22 23.11
N GLN A 178 11.43 18.13 22.05
CA GLN A 178 12.45 19.09 21.70
C GLN A 178 12.52 19.26 20.18
N ASP A 179 13.12 20.37 19.74
CA ASP A 179 13.38 20.58 18.31
C ASP A 179 14.35 19.51 17.79
N LEU A 180 14.08 19.01 16.59
CA LEU A 180 14.95 18.14 15.83
C LEU A 180 15.48 18.91 14.63
N VAL A 181 16.66 19.52 14.81
CA VAL A 181 17.29 20.43 13.84
C VAL A 181 18.65 19.91 13.38
N GLY A 182 19.06 20.27 12.16
CA GLY A 182 20.45 20.21 11.71
C GLY A 182 21.12 18.83 11.76
N GLY A 183 20.36 17.74 11.54
CA GLY A 183 20.89 16.38 11.62
C GLY A 183 20.92 15.78 13.02
N GLY A 184 20.12 16.32 13.95
CA GLY A 184 19.97 15.79 15.30
C GLY A 184 19.73 14.27 15.32
N THR A 185 20.43 13.60 16.23
CA THR A 185 20.42 12.13 16.36
C THR A 185 19.58 11.66 17.54
N SER A 186 18.98 12.57 18.31
CA SER A 186 18.15 12.23 19.47
C SER A 186 16.70 12.66 19.26
N LEU A 187 15.81 11.67 19.27
CA LEU A 187 14.37 11.85 19.18
C LEU A 187 13.79 11.64 20.58
N VAL A 188 13.32 12.73 21.21
CA VAL A 188 12.67 12.69 22.53
C VAL A 188 11.20 12.96 22.35
N LEU A 189 10.35 12.03 22.80
CA LEU A 189 8.90 12.07 22.58
C LEU A 189 8.11 12.30 23.87
N ARG A 190 7.03 13.07 23.77
CA ARG A 190 5.96 13.15 24.76
C ARG A 190 4.75 12.36 24.26
N GLY A 191 4.12 11.61 25.16
CA GLY A 191 2.89 10.86 24.87
C GLY A 191 2.89 9.47 25.48
N THR A 192 2.05 8.59 24.93
CA THR A 192 1.95 7.21 25.37
C THR A 192 3.03 6.35 24.70
N PRO A 193 3.76 5.49 25.44
CA PRO A 193 4.74 4.57 24.85
C PRO A 193 4.06 3.53 23.95
N PRO A 194 4.64 3.18 22.78
CA PRO A 194 4.14 2.07 21.97
C PRO A 194 4.39 0.75 22.68
N LEU A 195 3.59 -0.27 22.35
CA LEU A 195 3.78 -1.63 22.87
C LEU A 195 5.14 -2.21 22.45
N GLN A 196 5.53 -1.94 21.20
CA GLN A 196 6.83 -2.27 20.66
C GLN A 196 7.32 -1.08 19.85
N LEU A 197 8.58 -0.71 20.06
CA LEU A 197 9.17 0.37 19.28
C LEU A 197 9.41 -0.09 17.84
N PRO A 198 8.89 0.63 16.82
CA PRO A 198 9.17 0.31 15.43
C PRO A 198 10.59 0.73 15.03
N GLY A 199 11.10 0.18 13.92
CA GLY A 199 12.39 0.57 13.35
C GLY A 199 12.37 1.92 12.65
N PHE A 200 11.19 2.46 12.37
CA PHE A 200 11.01 3.74 11.69
C PHE A 200 10.00 4.62 12.42
N ALA A 201 10.19 5.94 12.30
CA ALA A 201 9.24 6.97 12.69
C ALA A 201 8.96 7.88 11.49
N LEU A 202 7.75 8.42 11.44
CA LEU A 202 7.35 9.42 10.45
C LEU A 202 7.05 10.73 11.19
N VAL A 203 7.89 11.74 10.96
CA VAL A 203 7.79 13.08 11.57
C VAL A 203 7.46 14.08 10.47
N GLY A 204 6.28 14.69 10.54
CA GLY A 204 5.76 15.48 9.42
C GLY A 204 5.65 14.63 8.14
N ALA A 205 6.53 14.90 7.17
CA ALA A 205 6.63 14.14 5.93
C ALA A 205 7.91 13.28 5.80
N GLU A 206 8.77 13.29 6.81
CA GLU A 206 10.08 12.63 6.78
C GLU A 206 10.03 11.27 7.47
N TRP A 207 10.53 10.25 6.79
CA TRP A 207 10.82 8.96 7.37
C TRP A 207 12.21 8.95 8.00
N MET A 208 12.27 8.49 9.25
CA MET A 208 13.51 8.38 10.01
C MET A 208 13.67 6.96 10.54
N GLY A 209 14.82 6.35 10.29
CA GLY A 209 15.22 5.13 10.97
C GLY A 209 15.54 5.43 12.43
N ILE A 210 14.98 4.66 13.36
CA ILE A 210 15.14 4.87 14.81
C ILE A 210 15.53 3.58 15.53
N ARG A 211 16.22 3.73 16.67
CA ARG A 211 16.56 2.65 17.61
C ARG A 211 16.46 3.15 19.05
N GLY A 212 16.48 2.23 20.02
CA GLY A 212 16.46 2.55 21.45
C GLY A 212 15.12 2.24 22.10
N SER A 213 14.66 3.08 23.02
CA SER A 213 13.43 2.87 23.78
C SER A 213 12.67 4.18 24.01
N PHE A 214 11.35 4.09 24.17
CA PHE A 214 10.55 5.26 24.52
C PHE A 214 10.90 5.76 25.94
N PRO A 215 10.98 7.08 26.21
CA PRO A 215 10.71 8.20 25.31
C PRO A 215 11.92 8.73 24.53
N ARG A 216 13.11 8.13 24.66
CA ARG A 216 14.36 8.63 24.07
C ARG A 216 14.94 7.64 23.06
N MET A 217 14.80 7.96 21.78
CA MET A 217 15.32 7.17 20.67
C MET A 217 16.52 7.85 20.03
N THR A 218 17.34 7.04 19.36
CA THR A 218 18.41 7.50 18.48
C THR A 218 17.94 7.43 17.05
N VAL A 219 18.07 8.53 16.31
CA VAL A 219 17.87 8.58 14.86
C VAL A 219 19.13 8.04 14.19
N VAL A 220 18.99 6.97 13.42
CA VAL A 220 20.09 6.30 12.72
C VAL A 220 20.10 6.61 11.22
N GLU A 221 18.97 7.05 10.68
CA GLU A 221 18.81 7.40 9.27
C GLU A 221 17.75 8.51 9.17
N ARG A 222 18.01 9.50 8.33
CA ARG A 222 17.09 10.61 8.02
C ARG A 222 16.76 10.60 6.54
N GLY A 223 15.57 11.06 6.18
CA GLY A 223 15.13 11.09 4.78
C GLY A 223 14.98 9.69 4.15
N ALA A 224 14.69 8.67 4.98
CA ALA A 224 14.50 7.31 4.47
C ALA A 224 13.30 7.26 3.51
N ARG A 225 13.20 6.16 2.73
CA ARG A 225 12.03 5.87 1.87
C ARG A 225 11.67 7.00 0.90
N GLY A 226 12.69 7.63 0.33
CA GLY A 226 12.50 8.74 -0.61
C GLY A 226 11.79 9.91 0.05
N THR A 227 12.23 10.34 1.23
CA THR A 227 11.79 11.58 1.86
C THR A 227 12.96 12.53 2.05
N ALA A 228 12.70 13.83 2.10
CA ALA A 228 13.75 14.81 2.39
C ALA A 228 13.94 14.95 3.89
N SER A 229 15.20 15.03 4.34
CA SER A 229 15.50 15.39 5.72
C SER A 229 15.19 16.86 5.97
N GLY A 230 14.50 17.18 7.07
CA GLY A 230 14.09 18.55 7.38
C GLY A 230 14.43 19.02 8.80
N ASN A 231 13.90 20.16 9.22
CA ASN A 231 13.88 20.55 10.62
C ASN A 231 12.45 20.35 11.15
N HIS A 232 12.33 19.83 12.37
CA HIS A 232 11.03 19.59 13.01
C HIS A 232 11.00 20.26 14.37
N LEU A 233 9.99 21.11 14.59
CA LEU A 233 9.87 21.84 15.85
C LEU A 233 9.26 20.98 16.95
N ARG A 234 9.54 21.35 18.20
CA ARG A 234 8.89 20.82 19.38
C ARG A 234 7.37 20.83 19.19
N GLY A 235 6.73 19.71 19.54
CA GLY A 235 5.30 19.51 19.37
C GLY A 235 4.90 18.94 18.00
N ALA A 236 5.83 18.79 17.05
CA ALA A 236 5.54 18.10 15.80
C ALA A 236 5.04 16.67 16.07
N VAL A 237 4.01 16.26 15.33
CA VAL A 237 3.40 14.93 15.42
C VAL A 237 4.39 13.88 14.95
N VAL A 238 4.50 12.79 15.73
CA VAL A 238 5.33 11.64 15.40
C VAL A 238 4.45 10.40 15.28
N TRP A 239 4.46 9.82 14.10
CA TRP A 239 3.82 8.54 13.83
C TRP A 239 4.84 7.41 14.05
N LEU A 240 4.45 6.42 14.85
CA LEU A 240 5.23 5.21 15.14
C LEU A 240 4.47 4.00 14.58
N PRO A 241 4.64 3.69 13.29
CA PRO A 241 3.85 2.68 12.62
C PRO A 241 4.40 1.27 12.88
N GLU A 242 3.50 0.31 13.05
CA GLU A 242 3.86 -1.10 13.20
C GLU A 242 3.96 -1.76 11.82
N ALA A 243 4.97 -2.62 11.64
CA ALA A 243 5.21 -3.32 10.39
C ALA A 243 4.45 -4.65 10.32
N TYR A 244 3.81 -4.88 9.19
CA TYR A 244 3.06 -6.07 8.85
C TYR A 244 3.48 -6.55 7.46
N SER A 245 3.57 -7.86 7.29
CA SER A 245 3.85 -8.45 5.98
C SER A 245 3.09 -9.74 5.80
N GLY A 246 2.79 -10.05 4.54
CA GLY A 246 2.20 -11.31 4.14
C GLY A 246 2.42 -11.54 2.66
N SER A 247 2.24 -12.78 2.23
CA SER A 247 2.29 -13.14 0.82
C SER A 247 1.16 -14.08 0.44
N CYS A 248 0.93 -14.17 -0.86
CA CYS A 248 -0.04 -15.10 -1.43
C CYS A 248 0.37 -15.52 -2.83
N SER A 249 0.13 -16.81 -3.13
CA SER A 249 0.33 -17.35 -4.46
C SER A 249 -0.69 -16.78 -5.45
N VAL A 250 -0.23 -16.57 -6.67
CA VAL A 250 -1.07 -16.20 -7.80
C VAL A 250 -1.78 -17.45 -8.36
N ALA A 251 -2.98 -17.27 -8.91
CA ALA A 251 -3.74 -18.35 -9.53
C ALA A 251 -2.88 -19.17 -10.51
N ALA A 252 -3.08 -20.49 -10.52
CA ALA A 252 -2.31 -21.45 -11.33
C ALA A 252 -0.78 -21.41 -11.12
N GLY A 253 -0.30 -20.81 -10.03
CA GLY A 253 1.13 -20.60 -9.76
C GLY A 253 1.78 -19.64 -10.75
N GLY A 254 1.00 -18.70 -11.31
CA GLY A 254 1.46 -17.76 -12.33
C GLY A 254 1.39 -18.30 -13.77
N ARG A 255 1.18 -19.60 -13.98
CA ARG A 255 1.13 -20.16 -15.34
C ARG A 255 -0.02 -19.58 -16.14
N ARG A 256 0.28 -19.09 -17.34
CA ARG A 256 -0.74 -18.74 -18.33
C ARG A 256 -1.40 -20.01 -18.85
N LEU A 257 -2.72 -20.09 -18.69
CA LEU A 257 -3.51 -21.23 -19.13
C LEU A 257 -4.02 -20.97 -20.56
N PRO A 258 -4.11 -22.02 -21.40
CA PRO A 258 -4.66 -21.91 -22.75
C PRO A 258 -6.15 -21.55 -22.75
#